data_AF-A0A644ZT03-F1
#
_entry.id   AF-A0A644ZT03-F1
#
_cell.length_a   1.000
_cell.length_b   1.000
_cell.length_c   1.000
_cell.angle_alpha   90.00
_cell.angle_beta   90.00
_cell.angle_gamma   90.00
#
_symmetry.space_group_name_H-M   'P 1'
#
loop_
_entity.id
_entity.type
_entity.pdbx_description
1 polymer ?
#
loop_
_entity_poly.entity_id
_entity_poly.type
_entity_poly.pdbx_seq_one_letter_code
_entity_poly.pdbx_strand_id
1 'polypeptide(L)'
;MLGWAVVYPEEMGTPVLDRPFMGTASTVLRTLILEAQARGGLVGVTVDWENDQDSLGNVFSENVSLSFHVGTPLLEVATKFTEGLGYFDIEMTPELVLKIYKIRGLDLHETVVYRPGQAIVSHENQIDAKSLVNEVLVEGGDKLLAVASHSASQATYGRREGYLSASNIQEGLSEYGQAYLNRVAYPSWGIQGTVTKFSDERGNRMKPFESYLIGDWIGWNIASEDADELGFYGVLRVCGITVSEDDDTGALSYTLDLHDTMLEHEIRLNQKVERMSQYSGSDVLSVAPSSSGGYSDSEVNNMLAAKANANHLHTGIYAEEDHTHDFLALTDTPDSYLGQGTKVVAVKPDASGLEFITVFGGGGGIGVVTELPNNPTNGQTVFMYNASYQYLATYYGPTAKWYRISLVGSNYPWANVYKPEALYNLLFGDATKSIVAVTVSTDFNTALRIKGATNTTKQLTWTFTSGAGDFGIWVGCETESTNYDWGYVYIDDVDVSGKLGGTVVSRYFSKTLTAGSHTLKITYRKDGSGDVGYDGMQVYAVSVP
;
A
#
# COMPACT_ATOMS: atom_id res chain seq x y z
N MET A 1 -19.95 -38.82 -21.22
CA MET A 1 -21.21 -39.49 -21.64
C MET A 1 -22.20 -38.57 -22.34
N LEU A 2 -22.29 -37.27 -22.00
CA LEU A 2 -23.20 -36.34 -22.69
C LEU A 2 -22.98 -36.26 -24.21
N GLY A 3 -21.76 -36.50 -24.70
CA GLY A 3 -21.46 -36.53 -26.15
C GLY A 3 -22.07 -37.71 -26.92
N TRP A 4 -22.72 -38.67 -26.24
CA TRP A 4 -23.40 -39.80 -26.88
C TRP A 4 -24.85 -39.51 -27.27
N ALA A 5 -25.37 -38.34 -26.90
CA ALA A 5 -26.71 -37.89 -27.25
C ALA A 5 -26.63 -36.58 -28.05
N VAL A 6 -27.64 -36.35 -28.89
CA VAL A 6 -27.75 -35.15 -29.73
C VAL A 6 -29.13 -34.51 -29.57
N VAL A 7 -29.22 -33.24 -29.94
CA VAL A 7 -30.49 -32.52 -30.06
C VAL A 7 -31.33 -33.15 -31.17
N TYR A 8 -32.58 -33.49 -30.86
CA TYR A 8 -33.57 -34.00 -31.81
C TYR A 8 -34.58 -32.91 -32.18
N PRO A 9 -35.23 -33.02 -33.36
CA PRO A 9 -36.32 -32.12 -33.71
C PRO A 9 -37.49 -32.33 -32.74
N GLU A 10 -38.29 -31.29 -32.54
CA GLU A 10 -39.50 -31.37 -31.71
C GLU A 10 -40.52 -32.36 -32.28
N GLU A 11 -40.68 -32.36 -33.61
CA GLU A 11 -41.53 -33.30 -34.33
C GLU A 11 -40.78 -33.94 -35.51
N MET A 12 -40.79 -35.28 -35.58
CA MET A 12 -40.17 -36.02 -36.69
C MET A 12 -40.97 -35.93 -38.00
N GLY A 13 -42.24 -35.55 -37.96
CA GLY A 13 -43.12 -35.46 -39.13
C GLY A 13 -42.85 -34.26 -40.04
N THR A 14 -42.40 -33.15 -39.47
CA THR A 14 -42.02 -31.92 -40.16
C THR A 14 -40.80 -31.29 -39.47
N PRO A 15 -39.60 -31.87 -39.66
CA PRO A 15 -38.44 -31.48 -38.87
C PRO A 15 -37.99 -30.06 -39.24
N VAL A 16 -38.00 -29.18 -38.25
CA VAL A 16 -37.28 -27.90 -38.31
C VAL A 16 -35.86 -28.16 -37.81
N LEU A 17 -34.86 -27.81 -38.62
CA LEU A 17 -33.47 -28.12 -38.32
C LEU A 17 -32.87 -27.28 -37.20
N ASP A 18 -33.40 -26.08 -36.97
CA ASP A 18 -33.03 -25.23 -35.84
C ASP A 18 -34.19 -25.20 -34.84
N ARG A 19 -33.98 -25.84 -33.69
CA ARG A 19 -35.03 -25.96 -32.66
C ARG A 19 -34.87 -24.84 -31.64
N PRO A 20 -35.86 -23.94 -31.49
CA PRO A 20 -35.82 -22.87 -30.50
C PRO A 20 -36.15 -23.38 -29.10
N PHE A 21 -35.51 -22.80 -28.09
CA PHE A 21 -35.73 -23.07 -26.69
C PHE A 21 -35.89 -21.77 -25.91
N MET A 22 -36.85 -21.76 -24.98
CA MET A 22 -37.18 -20.65 -24.10
C MET A 22 -37.26 -21.15 -22.65
N GLY A 23 -36.67 -20.41 -21.72
CA GLY A 23 -36.67 -20.73 -20.28
C GLY A 23 -35.27 -20.64 -19.68
N THR A 24 -35.06 -21.12 -18.45
CA THR A 24 -33.72 -21.10 -17.86
C THR A 24 -32.78 -22.07 -18.58
N ALA A 25 -31.48 -21.77 -18.60
CA ALA A 25 -30.47 -22.67 -19.18
C ALA A 25 -30.53 -24.08 -18.56
N SER A 26 -30.82 -24.17 -17.25
CA SER A 26 -31.04 -25.42 -16.52
C SER A 26 -32.25 -26.21 -17.04
N THR A 27 -33.36 -25.52 -17.35
CA THR A 27 -34.58 -26.13 -17.90
C THR A 27 -34.30 -26.70 -19.28
N VAL A 28 -33.63 -25.92 -20.14
CA VAL A 28 -33.30 -26.32 -21.52
C VAL A 28 -32.41 -27.56 -21.51
N LEU A 29 -31.31 -27.54 -20.76
CA LEU A 29 -30.38 -28.67 -20.68
C LEU A 29 -31.07 -29.93 -20.11
N ARG A 30 -31.85 -29.78 -19.03
CA ARG A 30 -32.59 -30.89 -18.42
C ARG A 30 -33.59 -31.51 -19.40
N THR A 31 -34.33 -30.68 -20.12
CA THR A 31 -35.31 -31.14 -21.14
C THR A 31 -34.62 -32.00 -22.19
N LEU A 32 -33.50 -31.52 -22.75
CA LEU A 32 -32.73 -32.26 -23.76
C LEU A 32 -32.20 -33.61 -23.25
N ILE A 33 -31.75 -33.65 -21.99
CA ILE A 33 -31.28 -34.89 -21.35
C ILE A 33 -32.43 -35.88 -21.15
N LEU A 34 -33.56 -35.44 -20.60
CA LEU A 34 -34.74 -36.28 -20.37
C LEU A 34 -35.31 -36.82 -21.68
N GLU A 35 -35.35 -36.01 -22.73
CA GLU A 35 -35.74 -36.45 -24.06
C GLU A 35 -34.80 -37.53 -24.61
N ALA A 36 -33.48 -37.37 -24.42
CA ALA A 36 -32.51 -38.39 -24.80
C ALA A 36 -32.70 -39.69 -24.02
N GLN A 37 -32.98 -39.61 -22.72
CA GLN A 37 -33.30 -40.77 -21.88
C GLN A 37 -34.59 -41.47 -22.30
N ALA A 38 -35.63 -40.73 -22.66
CA ALA A 38 -36.88 -41.30 -23.17
C ALA A 38 -36.67 -42.08 -24.48
N ARG A 39 -35.64 -41.72 -25.27
CA ARG A 39 -35.22 -42.45 -26.46
C ARG A 39 -34.29 -43.64 -26.17
N GLY A 40 -33.97 -43.91 -24.91
CA GLY A 40 -33.03 -44.96 -24.49
C GLY A 40 -31.56 -44.55 -24.54
N GLY A 41 -31.25 -43.27 -24.73
CA GLY A 41 -29.90 -42.71 -24.59
C GLY A 41 -29.53 -42.45 -23.13
N LEU A 42 -28.24 -42.19 -22.85
CA LEU A 42 -27.73 -41.83 -21.52
C LEU A 42 -28.14 -42.81 -20.39
N VAL A 43 -28.19 -44.11 -20.70
CA VAL A 43 -28.57 -45.16 -19.73
C VAL A 43 -27.66 -45.11 -18.51
N GLY A 44 -28.26 -45.10 -17.32
CA GLY A 44 -27.55 -45.05 -16.04
C GLY A 44 -27.18 -43.64 -15.57
N VAL A 45 -27.28 -42.62 -16.43
CA VAL A 45 -27.09 -41.22 -16.01
C VAL A 45 -28.35 -40.73 -15.31
N THR A 46 -28.21 -40.06 -14.18
CA THR A 46 -29.32 -39.38 -13.48
C THR A 46 -29.07 -37.88 -13.40
N VAL A 47 -30.13 -37.10 -13.22
CA VAL A 47 -30.12 -35.63 -13.16
C VAL A 47 -30.55 -35.24 -11.75
N ASP A 48 -29.71 -34.52 -11.02
CA ASP A 48 -29.93 -34.12 -9.62
C ASP A 48 -30.27 -32.63 -9.50
N TRP A 49 -31.17 -32.13 -10.36
CA TRP A 49 -31.69 -30.78 -10.27
C TRP A 49 -33.10 -30.69 -10.87
N GLU A 50 -33.84 -29.66 -10.47
CA GLU A 50 -35.16 -29.34 -11.00
C GLU A 50 -35.08 -28.28 -12.11
N ASN A 51 -36.17 -28.08 -12.86
CA ASN A 51 -36.15 -27.24 -14.07
C ASN A 51 -35.46 -25.88 -13.86
N ASP A 52 -35.85 -25.11 -12.85
CA ASP A 52 -35.34 -23.76 -12.59
C ASP A 52 -34.38 -23.69 -11.39
N GLN A 53 -33.87 -24.82 -10.91
CA GLN A 53 -33.01 -24.88 -9.72
C GLN A 53 -31.72 -25.65 -9.99
N ASP A 54 -30.69 -25.34 -9.21
CA ASP A 54 -29.45 -26.11 -9.19
C ASP A 54 -29.54 -27.32 -8.23
N SER A 55 -28.48 -28.11 -8.14
CA SER A 55 -28.42 -29.30 -7.29
C SER A 55 -28.41 -29.01 -5.78
N LEU A 56 -28.36 -27.73 -5.39
CA LEU A 56 -28.48 -27.26 -4.00
C LEU A 56 -29.81 -26.55 -3.74
N GLY A 57 -30.69 -26.45 -4.74
CA GLY A 57 -32.00 -25.79 -4.65
C GLY A 57 -31.96 -24.28 -4.92
N ASN A 58 -30.84 -23.72 -5.40
CA ASN A 58 -30.77 -22.31 -5.76
C ASN A 58 -31.48 -22.06 -7.10
N VAL A 59 -32.31 -21.01 -7.15
CA VAL A 59 -33.10 -20.71 -8.34
C VAL A 59 -32.29 -19.94 -9.40
N PHE A 60 -32.42 -20.36 -10.65
CA PHE A 60 -31.99 -19.63 -11.83
C PHE A 60 -33.09 -18.66 -12.28
N SER A 61 -32.80 -17.37 -12.30
CA SER A 61 -33.77 -16.32 -12.66
C SER A 61 -33.63 -15.83 -14.10
N GLU A 62 -32.57 -16.24 -14.80
CA GLU A 62 -32.23 -15.76 -16.14
C GLU A 62 -32.81 -16.70 -17.20
N ASN A 63 -33.58 -16.14 -18.14
CA ASN A 63 -34.24 -16.89 -19.21
C ASN A 63 -33.48 -16.77 -20.53
N VAL A 64 -33.04 -17.89 -21.08
CA VAL A 64 -32.42 -17.94 -22.40
C VAL A 64 -33.47 -18.04 -23.51
N SER A 65 -33.15 -17.43 -24.66
CA SER A 65 -33.84 -17.64 -25.93
C SER A 65 -32.80 -18.04 -26.96
N LEU A 66 -32.68 -19.34 -27.22
CA LEU A 66 -31.59 -19.92 -28.02
C LEU A 66 -32.13 -21.01 -28.93
N SER A 67 -31.53 -21.11 -30.12
CA SER A 67 -31.78 -22.23 -31.03
C SER A 67 -30.55 -23.14 -31.11
N PHE A 68 -30.80 -24.45 -31.16
CA PHE A 68 -29.78 -25.44 -31.42
C PHE A 68 -30.11 -26.21 -32.70
N HIS A 69 -29.08 -26.50 -33.49
CA HIS A 69 -29.23 -27.33 -34.66
C HIS A 69 -29.52 -28.78 -34.24
N VAL A 70 -30.42 -29.43 -34.96
CA VAL A 70 -30.65 -30.87 -34.80
C VAL A 70 -29.36 -31.61 -35.12
N GLY A 71 -28.96 -32.52 -34.24
CA GLY A 71 -27.68 -33.23 -34.34
C GLY A 71 -26.55 -32.62 -33.51
N THR A 72 -26.70 -31.42 -32.94
CA THR A 72 -25.70 -30.88 -31.99
C THR A 72 -25.56 -31.81 -30.79
N PRO A 73 -24.33 -32.28 -30.44
CA PRO A 73 -24.11 -33.11 -29.26
C PRO A 73 -24.52 -32.40 -27.96
N LEU A 74 -25.11 -33.13 -27.01
CA LEU A 74 -25.50 -32.53 -25.73
C LEU A 74 -24.30 -32.07 -24.90
N LEU A 75 -23.11 -32.63 -25.13
CA LEU A 75 -21.87 -32.10 -24.55
C LEU A 75 -21.59 -30.68 -25.04
N GLU A 76 -21.76 -30.40 -26.33
CA GLU A 76 -21.54 -29.07 -26.89
C GLU A 76 -22.58 -28.06 -26.35
N VAL A 77 -23.83 -28.50 -26.19
CA VAL A 77 -24.88 -27.70 -25.51
C VAL A 77 -24.48 -27.38 -24.07
N ALA A 78 -24.01 -28.37 -23.32
CA ALA A 78 -23.57 -28.18 -21.93
C ALA A 78 -22.34 -27.26 -21.84
N THR A 79 -21.34 -27.44 -22.71
CA THR A 79 -20.17 -26.56 -22.82
C THR A 79 -20.58 -25.13 -23.16
N LYS A 80 -21.55 -24.94 -24.05
CA LYS A 80 -22.08 -23.60 -24.36
C LYS A 80 -22.71 -22.94 -23.15
N PHE A 81 -23.48 -23.66 -22.32
CA PHE A 81 -24.08 -23.08 -21.12
C PHE A 81 -23.09 -22.82 -19.98
N THR A 82 -22.03 -23.61 -19.90
CA THR A 82 -21.03 -23.55 -18.83
C THR A 82 -19.88 -22.63 -19.21
N GLU A 83 -19.02 -23.03 -20.14
CA GLU A 83 -17.82 -22.29 -20.55
C GLU A 83 -18.16 -21.05 -21.38
N GLY A 84 -19.08 -21.15 -22.34
CA GLY A 84 -19.45 -20.02 -23.21
C GLY A 84 -20.24 -18.95 -22.46
N LEU A 85 -21.41 -19.33 -21.93
CA LEU A 85 -22.38 -18.38 -21.37
C LEU A 85 -22.34 -18.24 -19.86
N GLY A 86 -21.67 -19.15 -19.15
CA GLY A 86 -21.46 -19.04 -17.69
C GLY A 86 -22.71 -19.06 -16.85
N TYR A 87 -23.73 -19.83 -17.25
CA TYR A 87 -24.98 -19.90 -16.49
C TYR A 87 -24.83 -20.73 -15.21
N PHE A 88 -23.99 -21.77 -15.23
CA PHE A 88 -23.75 -22.66 -14.11
C PHE A 88 -22.45 -23.46 -14.29
N ASP A 89 -21.91 -23.96 -13.20
CA ASP A 89 -20.91 -25.03 -13.18
C ASP A 89 -21.60 -26.39 -13.29
N ILE A 90 -20.97 -27.37 -13.95
CA ILE A 90 -21.52 -28.72 -14.14
C ILE A 90 -20.54 -29.78 -13.63
N GLU A 91 -21.07 -30.88 -13.11
CA GLU A 91 -20.30 -32.03 -12.63
C GLU A 91 -20.98 -33.35 -12.99
N MET A 92 -20.17 -34.37 -13.31
CA MET A 92 -20.59 -35.76 -13.32
C MET A 92 -19.92 -36.50 -12.17
N THR A 93 -20.72 -37.04 -11.25
CA THR A 93 -20.22 -37.87 -10.15
C THR A 93 -19.81 -39.27 -10.64
N PRO A 94 -18.98 -40.01 -9.87
CA PRO A 94 -18.63 -41.40 -10.18
C PRO A 94 -19.85 -42.33 -10.34
N GLU A 95 -20.95 -42.04 -9.65
CA GLU A 95 -22.23 -42.77 -9.72
C GLU A 95 -23.09 -42.37 -10.94
N LEU A 96 -22.55 -41.60 -11.88
CA LEU A 96 -23.22 -41.09 -13.08
C LEU A 96 -24.39 -40.13 -12.77
N VAL A 97 -24.34 -39.45 -11.64
CA VAL A 97 -25.27 -38.35 -11.32
C VAL A 97 -24.71 -37.05 -11.87
N LEU A 98 -25.45 -36.42 -12.79
CA LEU A 98 -25.17 -35.06 -13.25
C LEU A 98 -25.70 -34.06 -12.24
N LYS A 99 -24.84 -33.10 -11.89
CA LYS A 99 -25.14 -31.99 -10.99
C LYS A 99 -24.81 -30.67 -11.66
N ILE A 100 -25.58 -29.64 -11.35
CA ILE A 100 -25.29 -28.27 -11.75
C ILE A 100 -25.29 -27.38 -10.52
N TYR A 101 -24.52 -26.30 -10.56
CA TYR A 101 -24.40 -25.34 -9.46
C TYR A 101 -24.36 -23.94 -10.03
N LYS A 102 -25.10 -23.00 -9.42
CA LYS A 102 -25.02 -21.59 -9.85
C LYS A 102 -23.60 -21.04 -9.72
N ILE A 103 -22.94 -21.37 -8.62
CA ILE A 103 -21.51 -21.18 -8.38
C ILE A 103 -21.05 -22.40 -7.58
N ARG A 104 -20.04 -23.12 -8.06
CA ARG A 104 -19.43 -24.23 -7.34
C ARG A 104 -18.15 -23.79 -6.64
N GLY A 105 -18.00 -24.23 -5.40
CA GLY A 105 -16.78 -24.12 -4.62
C GLY A 105 -16.94 -23.24 -3.38
N LEU A 106 -16.13 -23.53 -2.38
CA LEU A 106 -15.97 -22.74 -1.17
C LEU A 106 -14.63 -22.00 -1.20
N ASP A 107 -14.57 -20.89 -0.49
CA ASP A 107 -13.29 -20.26 -0.19
C ASP A 107 -12.62 -20.96 0.99
N LEU A 108 -11.55 -21.70 0.70
CA LEU A 108 -10.78 -22.48 1.67
C LEU A 108 -9.35 -21.97 1.82
N HIS A 109 -9.00 -20.80 1.25
CA HIS A 109 -7.61 -20.37 1.11
C HIS A 109 -6.90 -20.13 2.45
N GLU A 110 -7.62 -19.90 3.54
CA GLU A 110 -7.03 -19.79 4.89
C GLU A 110 -6.78 -21.16 5.54
N THR A 111 -7.49 -22.20 5.10
CA THR A 111 -7.46 -23.54 5.71
C THR A 111 -6.65 -24.55 4.90
N VAL A 112 -6.64 -24.42 3.58
CA VAL A 112 -5.89 -25.27 2.65
C VAL A 112 -4.86 -24.38 1.96
N VAL A 113 -3.61 -24.47 2.43
CA VAL A 113 -2.48 -23.69 1.92
C VAL A 113 -1.33 -24.60 1.60
N TYR A 114 -0.91 -24.60 0.34
CA TYR A 114 0.30 -25.28 -0.09
C TYR A 114 1.49 -24.33 -0.06
N ARG A 115 2.57 -24.74 0.64
CA ARG A 115 3.79 -23.96 0.81
C ARG A 115 5.00 -24.65 0.17
N PRO A 116 6.05 -23.89 -0.19
CA PRO A 116 7.29 -24.43 -0.73
C PRO A 116 7.95 -25.40 0.25
N GLY A 117 8.54 -26.47 -0.27
CA GLY A 117 9.29 -27.47 0.51
C GLY A 117 8.42 -28.39 1.41
N GLN A 118 7.10 -28.27 1.34
CA GLN A 118 6.16 -29.09 2.10
C GLN A 118 5.47 -30.14 1.23
N ALA A 119 4.48 -29.73 0.44
CA ALA A 119 3.68 -30.65 -0.38
C ALA A 119 3.95 -30.51 -1.87
N ILE A 120 4.38 -29.33 -2.31
CA ILE A 120 4.60 -28.98 -3.71
C ILE A 120 5.86 -29.71 -4.16
N VAL A 121 5.69 -30.69 -5.05
CA VAL A 121 6.79 -31.44 -5.66
C VAL A 121 7.33 -30.70 -6.87
N SER A 122 6.44 -30.14 -7.67
CA SER A 122 6.76 -29.28 -8.79
C SER A 122 5.61 -28.32 -9.05
N HIS A 123 5.92 -27.20 -9.69
CA HIS A 123 4.93 -26.30 -10.24
C HIS A 123 5.42 -25.82 -11.61
N GLU A 124 4.48 -25.44 -12.46
CA GLU A 124 4.74 -24.85 -13.76
C GLU A 124 3.78 -23.68 -13.94
N ASN A 125 4.36 -22.49 -14.16
CA ASN A 125 3.59 -21.32 -14.55
C ASN A 125 3.32 -21.41 -16.05
N GLN A 126 2.05 -21.62 -16.40
CA GLN A 126 1.63 -21.71 -17.78
C GLN A 126 1.19 -20.34 -18.27
N ILE A 127 1.87 -19.85 -19.31
CA ILE A 127 1.48 -18.65 -20.04
C ILE A 127 1.11 -19.10 -21.45
N ASP A 128 -0.17 -18.98 -21.82
CA ASP A 128 -0.62 -19.26 -23.18
C ASP A 128 -1.01 -17.97 -23.91
N ALA A 129 -0.27 -17.67 -24.98
CA ALA A 129 -0.53 -16.53 -25.86
C ALA A 129 -1.08 -16.96 -27.23
N LYS A 130 -1.39 -18.26 -27.43
CA LYS A 130 -1.82 -18.80 -28.72
C LYS A 130 -3.15 -18.21 -29.20
N SER A 131 -4.05 -17.93 -28.25
CA SER A 131 -5.36 -17.30 -28.49
C SER A 131 -5.35 -15.78 -28.29
N LEU A 132 -4.18 -15.15 -28.19
CA LEU A 132 -4.08 -13.70 -27.99
C LEU A 132 -4.62 -12.95 -29.22
N VAL A 133 -5.61 -12.09 -28.98
CA VAL A 133 -6.21 -11.20 -29.97
C VAL A 133 -6.22 -9.80 -29.38
N ASN A 134 -5.63 -8.84 -30.07
CA ASN A 134 -5.54 -7.45 -29.61
C ASN A 134 -6.07 -6.44 -30.64
N GLU A 135 -6.71 -6.95 -31.69
CA GLU A 135 -7.58 -6.21 -32.59
C GLU A 135 -8.71 -7.13 -33.05
N VAL A 136 -9.95 -6.64 -33.02
CA VAL A 136 -11.11 -7.46 -33.37
C VAL A 136 -12.02 -6.72 -34.33
N LEU A 137 -12.37 -7.40 -35.43
CA LEU A 137 -13.44 -6.98 -36.33
C LEU A 137 -14.77 -7.53 -35.78
N VAL A 138 -15.68 -6.62 -35.44
CA VAL A 138 -17.00 -6.95 -34.91
C VAL A 138 -18.04 -6.76 -36.00
N GLU A 139 -18.79 -7.82 -36.32
CA GLU A 139 -19.94 -7.78 -37.22
C GLU A 139 -21.24 -7.74 -36.43
N GLY A 140 -21.98 -6.64 -36.54
CA GLY A 140 -23.29 -6.43 -35.93
C GLY A 140 -24.45 -6.86 -36.81
N GLY A 141 -25.67 -6.54 -36.35
CA GLY A 141 -26.87 -6.60 -37.18
C GLY A 141 -26.76 -5.70 -38.41
N ASP A 142 -27.56 -6.00 -39.44
CA ASP A 142 -27.69 -5.16 -40.64
C ASP A 142 -26.38 -4.83 -41.39
N LYS A 143 -25.39 -5.74 -41.35
CA LYS A 143 -24.05 -5.59 -41.95
C LYS A 143 -23.23 -4.44 -41.35
N LEU A 144 -23.52 -4.05 -40.12
CA LEU A 144 -22.71 -3.09 -39.40
C LEU A 144 -21.36 -3.73 -39.04
N LEU A 145 -20.28 -2.97 -39.20
CA LEU A 145 -18.93 -3.42 -38.85
C LEU A 145 -18.30 -2.37 -37.94
N ALA A 146 -17.63 -2.82 -36.90
CA ALA A 146 -16.78 -1.99 -36.06
C ALA A 146 -15.43 -2.68 -35.85
N VAL A 147 -14.40 -1.89 -35.57
CA VAL A 147 -13.09 -2.39 -35.17
C VAL A 147 -12.80 -1.87 -33.77
N ALA A 148 -12.38 -2.77 -32.89
CA ALA A 148 -11.80 -2.40 -31.61
C ALA A 148 -10.32 -2.79 -31.61
N SER A 149 -9.49 -2.04 -30.88
CA SER A 149 -8.03 -2.24 -30.81
C SER A 149 -7.52 -2.01 -29.39
N HIS A 150 -6.59 -2.85 -28.93
CA HIS A 150 -5.98 -2.74 -27.61
C HIS A 150 -4.51 -2.28 -27.72
N SER A 151 -4.30 -0.96 -27.78
CA SER A 151 -3.00 -0.34 -28.12
C SER A 151 -1.83 -0.74 -27.22
N ALA A 152 -2.05 -0.89 -25.90
CA ALA A 152 -1.00 -1.30 -24.96
C ALA A 152 -0.50 -2.73 -25.25
N SER A 153 -1.42 -3.69 -25.43
CA SER A 153 -1.09 -5.05 -25.84
C SER A 153 -0.46 -5.10 -27.23
N GLN A 154 -0.94 -4.30 -28.18
CA GLN A 154 -0.32 -4.23 -29.51
C GLN A 154 1.14 -3.75 -29.44
N ALA A 155 1.45 -2.81 -28.55
CA ALA A 155 2.82 -2.34 -28.35
C ALA A 155 3.74 -3.43 -27.79
N THR A 156 3.22 -4.29 -26.91
CA THR A 156 4.00 -5.38 -26.28
C THR A 156 4.09 -6.64 -27.16
N TYR A 157 2.97 -7.07 -27.75
CA TYR A 157 2.84 -8.38 -28.41
C TYR A 157 2.71 -8.29 -29.95
N GLY A 158 2.61 -7.07 -30.49
CA GLY A 158 2.34 -6.82 -31.90
C GLY A 158 0.87 -7.11 -32.28
N ARG A 159 0.40 -6.55 -33.40
CA ARG A 159 -1.00 -6.72 -33.84
C ARG A 159 -1.36 -8.20 -34.08
N ARG A 160 -2.50 -8.63 -33.55
CA ARG A 160 -3.11 -9.97 -33.64
C ARG A 160 -4.62 -9.79 -33.84
N GLU A 161 -5.09 -10.17 -35.01
CA GLU A 161 -6.47 -9.91 -35.43
C GLU A 161 -7.39 -11.10 -35.13
N GLY A 162 -8.62 -10.78 -34.71
CA GLY A 162 -9.70 -11.73 -34.54
C GLY A 162 -11.00 -11.20 -35.15
N TYR A 163 -12.02 -12.06 -35.12
CA TYR A 163 -13.35 -11.75 -35.63
C TYR A 163 -14.40 -12.11 -34.59
N LEU A 164 -15.41 -11.26 -34.45
CA LEU A 164 -16.49 -11.40 -33.48
C LEU A 164 -17.82 -11.12 -34.18
N SER A 165 -18.75 -12.07 -34.11
CA SER A 165 -20.09 -11.91 -34.66
C SER A 165 -21.10 -11.59 -33.56
N ALA A 166 -21.90 -10.57 -33.78
CA ALA A 166 -22.91 -10.03 -32.88
C ALA A 166 -24.14 -9.59 -33.67
N SER A 167 -24.72 -10.50 -34.46
CA SER A 167 -25.77 -10.20 -35.45
C SER A 167 -27.05 -9.57 -34.89
N ASN A 168 -27.23 -9.54 -33.57
CA ASN A 168 -28.36 -8.92 -32.88
C ASN A 168 -28.00 -7.59 -32.18
N ILE A 169 -26.76 -7.12 -32.28
CA ILE A 169 -26.32 -5.83 -31.76
C ILE A 169 -26.39 -4.81 -32.90
N GLN A 170 -27.22 -3.77 -32.71
CA GLN A 170 -27.40 -2.69 -33.70
C GLN A 170 -26.63 -1.41 -33.34
N GLU A 171 -26.19 -1.25 -32.08
CA GLU A 171 -25.39 -0.11 -31.60
C GLU A 171 -24.36 -0.59 -30.56
N GLY A 172 -23.25 0.14 -30.36
CA GLY A 172 -22.23 -0.19 -29.36
C GLY A 172 -21.25 -1.32 -29.74
N LEU A 173 -21.06 -1.56 -31.04
CA LEU A 173 -20.20 -2.65 -31.55
C LEU A 173 -18.71 -2.47 -31.20
N SER A 174 -18.23 -1.22 -31.14
CA SER A 174 -16.86 -0.90 -30.71
C SER A 174 -16.64 -1.21 -29.23
N GLU A 175 -17.61 -0.92 -28.38
CA GLU A 175 -17.60 -1.14 -26.95
C GLU A 175 -17.68 -2.64 -26.64
N TYR A 176 -18.51 -3.36 -27.40
CA TYR A 176 -18.56 -4.83 -27.37
C TYR A 176 -17.23 -5.45 -27.79
N GLY A 177 -16.61 -4.95 -28.88
CA GLY A 177 -15.28 -5.34 -29.30
C GLY A 177 -14.21 -5.01 -28.26
N GLN A 178 -14.30 -3.86 -27.59
CA GLN A 178 -13.35 -3.45 -26.56
C GLN A 178 -13.48 -4.30 -25.30
N ALA A 179 -14.70 -4.67 -24.90
CA ALA A 179 -14.93 -5.61 -23.80
C ALA A 179 -14.35 -7.00 -24.10
N TYR A 180 -14.49 -7.47 -25.34
CA TYR A 180 -13.80 -8.68 -25.80
C TYR A 180 -12.27 -8.53 -25.73
N LEU A 181 -11.71 -7.42 -26.21
CA LEU A 181 -10.26 -7.22 -26.24
C LEU A 181 -9.63 -7.04 -24.87
N ASN A 182 -10.31 -6.39 -23.92
CA ASN A 182 -9.82 -6.29 -22.55
C ASN A 182 -9.62 -7.67 -21.89
N ARG A 183 -10.13 -8.75 -22.52
CA ARG A 183 -10.01 -10.15 -22.07
C ARG A 183 -8.91 -10.95 -22.79
N VAL A 184 -8.76 -10.80 -24.11
CA VAL A 184 -7.87 -11.66 -24.94
C VAL A 184 -6.64 -10.92 -25.43
N ALA A 185 -6.52 -9.63 -25.13
CA ALA A 185 -5.35 -8.85 -25.47
C ALA A 185 -4.12 -9.25 -24.63
N TYR A 186 -4.28 -10.01 -23.55
CA TYR A 186 -3.17 -10.50 -22.75
C TYR A 186 -3.09 -12.04 -22.80
N PRO A 187 -1.88 -12.63 -22.68
CA PRO A 187 -1.74 -14.07 -22.52
C PRO A 187 -2.48 -14.55 -21.27
N SER A 188 -3.14 -15.71 -21.34
CA SER A 188 -3.72 -16.33 -20.16
C SER A 188 -2.62 -16.87 -19.26
N TRP A 189 -2.80 -16.71 -17.95
CA TRP A 189 -1.86 -17.16 -16.92
C TRP A 189 -2.53 -18.17 -15.99
N GLY A 190 -1.93 -19.34 -15.83
CA GLY A 190 -2.38 -20.38 -14.91
C GLY A 190 -1.19 -21.05 -14.23
N ILE A 191 -1.47 -21.77 -13.15
CA ILE A 191 -0.47 -22.59 -12.47
C ILE A 191 -0.91 -24.04 -12.56
N GLN A 192 0.01 -24.90 -13.00
CA GLN A 192 -0.13 -26.33 -12.80
C GLN A 192 0.80 -26.76 -11.67
N GLY A 193 0.26 -27.40 -10.62
CA GLY A 193 1.01 -27.80 -9.44
C GLY A 193 0.91 -29.29 -9.20
N THR A 194 2.04 -29.99 -9.09
CA THR A 194 2.06 -31.37 -8.60
C THR A 194 2.30 -31.37 -7.10
N VAL A 195 1.35 -31.92 -6.34
CA VAL A 195 1.40 -32.04 -4.89
C VAL A 195 1.38 -33.49 -4.44
N THR A 196 1.96 -33.71 -3.27
CA THR A 196 1.85 -34.98 -2.54
C THR A 196 1.00 -34.81 -1.29
N LYS A 197 0.67 -35.93 -0.64
CA LYS A 197 -0.08 -35.91 0.63
C LYS A 197 0.67 -35.08 1.67
N PHE A 198 0.08 -33.98 2.09
CA PHE A 198 0.63 -33.11 3.12
C PHE A 198 -0.27 -33.09 4.36
N SER A 199 0.31 -32.77 5.51
CA SER A 199 -0.45 -32.55 6.75
C SER A 199 -0.21 -31.13 7.23
N ASP A 200 -1.28 -30.41 7.54
CA ASP A 200 -1.22 -29.04 8.05
C ASP A 200 -0.53 -28.97 9.43
N GLU A 201 -0.35 -27.76 9.95
CA GLU A 201 0.25 -27.52 11.28
C GLU A 201 -0.55 -28.14 12.43
N ARG A 202 -1.80 -28.55 12.18
CA ARG A 202 -2.72 -29.18 13.13
C ARG A 202 -2.76 -30.70 12.94
N GLY A 203 -2.00 -31.25 12.00
CA GLY A 203 -1.93 -32.67 11.67
C GLY A 203 -3.04 -33.17 10.74
N ASN A 204 -3.89 -32.29 10.20
CA ASN A 204 -4.93 -32.67 9.25
C ASN A 204 -4.31 -32.90 7.88
N ARG A 205 -4.67 -34.01 7.23
CA ARG A 205 -4.21 -34.27 5.86
C ARG A 205 -4.91 -33.32 4.90
N MET A 206 -4.14 -32.57 4.12
CA MET A 206 -4.62 -31.81 2.98
C MET A 206 -4.60 -32.75 1.77
N LYS A 207 -5.77 -33.25 1.36
CA LYS A 207 -5.93 -34.21 0.27
C LYS A 207 -7.06 -33.77 -0.68
N PRO A 208 -6.82 -33.73 -1.99
CA PRO A 208 -7.88 -33.59 -2.99
C PRO A 208 -9.01 -34.60 -2.78
N PHE A 209 -10.25 -34.17 -3.02
CA PHE A 209 -11.48 -34.95 -2.81
C PHE A 209 -11.85 -35.26 -1.35
N GLU A 210 -11.07 -34.80 -0.38
CA GLU A 210 -11.39 -34.90 1.04
C GLU A 210 -11.38 -33.51 1.70
N SER A 211 -10.27 -32.79 1.56
CA SER A 211 -10.09 -31.46 2.18
C SER A 211 -10.62 -30.33 1.30
N TYR A 212 -10.62 -30.52 -0.01
CA TYR A 212 -11.14 -29.59 -1.01
C TYR A 212 -11.54 -30.37 -2.27
N LEU A 213 -12.42 -29.76 -3.06
CA LEU A 213 -12.99 -30.29 -4.29
C LEU A 213 -12.68 -29.36 -5.47
N ILE A 214 -13.02 -29.83 -6.68
CA ILE A 214 -13.02 -28.98 -7.88
C ILE A 214 -14.00 -27.82 -7.65
N GLY A 215 -13.57 -26.62 -7.99
CA GLY A 215 -14.28 -25.35 -7.84
C GLY A 215 -13.87 -24.55 -6.60
N ASP A 216 -13.28 -25.19 -5.57
CA ASP A 216 -12.85 -24.53 -4.34
C ASP A 216 -11.65 -23.61 -4.57
N TRP A 217 -11.51 -22.60 -3.72
CA TRP A 217 -10.35 -21.69 -3.70
C TRP A 217 -9.37 -22.10 -2.60
N ILE A 218 -8.10 -22.23 -2.94
CA ILE A 218 -7.03 -22.65 -2.04
C ILE A 218 -5.86 -21.67 -2.07
N GLY A 219 -5.08 -21.62 -0.99
CA GLY A 219 -3.88 -20.81 -0.91
C GLY A 219 -2.69 -21.51 -1.56
N TRP A 220 -1.94 -20.77 -2.36
CA TRP A 220 -0.76 -21.28 -3.05
C TRP A 220 0.42 -20.34 -2.87
N ASN A 221 1.55 -20.88 -2.41
CA ASN A 221 2.78 -20.14 -2.18
C ASN A 221 3.94 -20.80 -2.94
N ILE A 222 4.59 -20.00 -3.80
CA ILE A 222 5.81 -20.31 -4.51
C ILE A 222 6.89 -19.35 -3.98
N ALA A 223 8.02 -19.90 -3.53
CA ALA A 223 9.13 -19.09 -3.04
C ALA A 223 9.78 -18.31 -4.20
N SER A 224 10.36 -17.15 -3.88
CA SER A 224 11.25 -16.42 -4.78
C SER A 224 12.45 -17.31 -5.16
N GLU A 225 12.72 -17.47 -6.46
CA GLU A 225 13.86 -18.24 -6.97
C GLU A 225 14.66 -17.45 -8.01
N ASP A 226 16.00 -17.51 -7.89
CA ASP A 226 16.97 -16.89 -8.80
C ASP A 226 16.71 -15.41 -9.13
N ALA A 227 16.16 -15.13 -10.31
CA ALA A 227 15.90 -13.79 -10.82
C ALA A 227 14.49 -13.28 -10.44
N ASP A 228 13.63 -14.13 -9.90
CA ASP A 228 12.35 -13.76 -9.31
C ASP A 228 12.56 -13.45 -7.81
N GLU A 229 12.63 -12.16 -7.48
CA GLU A 229 12.82 -11.69 -6.10
C GLU A 229 11.53 -11.70 -5.28
N LEU A 230 10.36 -11.89 -5.90
CA LEU A 230 9.06 -11.76 -5.23
C LEU A 230 8.41 -13.11 -4.94
N GLY A 231 8.57 -14.09 -5.83
CA GLY A 231 7.80 -15.34 -5.78
C GLY A 231 6.30 -15.11 -6.02
N PHE A 232 5.47 -16.05 -5.60
CA PHE A 232 4.01 -15.94 -5.71
C PHE A 232 3.33 -16.34 -4.40
N TYR A 233 2.43 -15.49 -3.90
CA TYR A 233 1.51 -15.84 -2.84
C TYR A 233 0.12 -15.37 -3.24
N GLY A 234 -0.81 -16.31 -3.44
CA GLY A 234 -2.12 -15.99 -3.94
C GLY A 234 -3.18 -17.05 -3.68
N VAL A 235 -4.41 -16.69 -4.03
CA VAL A 235 -5.58 -17.54 -3.94
C VAL A 235 -5.91 -18.08 -5.32
N LEU A 236 -5.98 -19.40 -5.46
CA LEU A 236 -6.19 -20.06 -6.74
C LEU A 236 -7.42 -20.97 -6.69
N ARG A 237 -8.24 -20.96 -7.75
CA ARG A 237 -9.37 -21.87 -7.93
C ARG A 237 -8.90 -23.21 -8.47
N VAL A 238 -9.39 -24.29 -7.89
CA VAL A 238 -9.09 -25.66 -8.35
C VAL A 238 -9.98 -26.01 -9.53
N CYS A 239 -9.43 -26.10 -10.73
CA CYS A 239 -10.17 -26.36 -11.96
C CYS A 239 -10.02 -27.81 -12.44
N GLY A 240 -8.88 -28.43 -12.15
CA GLY A 240 -8.58 -29.80 -12.52
C GLY A 240 -7.85 -30.52 -11.41
N ILE A 241 -8.13 -31.82 -11.26
CA ILE A 241 -7.42 -32.71 -10.35
C ILE A 241 -7.16 -34.02 -11.09
N THR A 242 -5.89 -34.33 -11.30
CA THR A 242 -5.44 -35.62 -11.82
C THR A 242 -4.77 -36.39 -10.69
N VAL A 243 -5.16 -37.65 -10.49
CA VAL A 243 -4.55 -38.54 -9.50
C VAL A 243 -3.71 -39.57 -10.22
N SER A 244 -2.46 -39.72 -9.81
CA SER A 244 -1.54 -40.74 -10.30
C SER A 244 -1.09 -41.62 -9.13
N GLU A 245 -1.00 -42.93 -9.37
CA GLU A 245 -0.45 -43.90 -8.41
C GLU A 245 0.84 -44.46 -9.00
N ASP A 246 1.89 -44.51 -8.17
CA ASP A 246 3.15 -45.15 -8.53
C ASP A 246 3.03 -46.67 -8.36
N ASP A 247 3.25 -47.42 -9.44
CA ASP A 247 3.05 -48.88 -9.48
C ASP A 247 3.97 -49.66 -8.52
N ASP A 248 5.15 -49.13 -8.22
CA ASP A 248 6.16 -49.82 -7.40
C ASP A 248 5.98 -49.53 -5.90
N THR A 249 5.54 -48.34 -5.54
CA THR A 249 5.44 -47.85 -4.15
C THR A 249 4.01 -47.70 -3.64
N GLY A 250 3.01 -47.67 -4.52
CA GLY A 250 1.60 -47.34 -4.21
C GLY A 250 1.42 -45.89 -3.73
N ALA A 251 2.40 -45.02 -3.98
CA ALA A 251 2.33 -43.62 -3.57
C ALA A 251 1.41 -42.85 -4.53
N LEU A 252 0.51 -42.03 -3.97
CA LEU A 252 -0.37 -41.16 -4.75
C LEU A 252 0.26 -39.78 -4.91
N SER A 253 0.29 -39.28 -6.14
CA SER A 253 0.57 -37.89 -6.48
C SER A 253 -0.66 -37.25 -7.13
N TYR A 254 -0.79 -35.94 -6.96
CA TYR A 254 -1.92 -35.19 -7.48
C TYR A 254 -1.41 -34.03 -8.31
N THR A 255 -1.87 -33.91 -9.55
CA THR A 255 -1.62 -32.74 -10.39
C THR A 255 -2.87 -31.88 -10.38
N LEU A 256 -2.71 -30.63 -9.96
CA LEU A 256 -3.77 -29.63 -9.86
C LEU A 256 -3.63 -28.63 -10.99
N ASP A 257 -4.73 -28.35 -11.69
CA ASP A 257 -4.84 -27.22 -12.61
C ASP A 257 -5.51 -26.07 -11.87
N LEU A 258 -4.80 -24.96 -11.73
CA LEU A 258 -5.15 -23.86 -10.84
C LEU A 258 -5.29 -22.54 -11.62
N HIS A 259 -6.39 -21.83 -11.40
CA HIS A 259 -6.65 -20.51 -11.99
C HIS A 259 -6.56 -19.40 -10.94
N ASP A 260 -6.05 -18.23 -11.34
CA ASP A 260 -6.08 -17.03 -10.49
C ASP A 260 -7.50 -16.42 -10.41
N THR A 261 -7.77 -15.71 -9.33
CA THR A 261 -8.87 -14.75 -9.19
C THR A 261 -9.04 -13.80 -10.38
N MET A 262 -7.97 -13.24 -10.94
CA MET A 262 -8.04 -12.35 -12.11
C MET A 262 -8.51 -13.13 -13.34
N LEU A 263 -7.93 -14.31 -13.60
CA LEU A 263 -8.35 -15.18 -14.70
C LEU A 263 -9.82 -15.61 -14.57
N GLU A 264 -10.27 -15.97 -13.37
CA GLU A 264 -11.67 -16.33 -13.11
C GLU A 264 -12.62 -15.13 -13.22
N HIS A 265 -12.19 -13.94 -12.80
CA HIS A 265 -12.94 -12.71 -13.02
C HIS A 265 -13.09 -12.41 -14.51
N GLU A 266 -12.01 -12.56 -15.29
CA GLU A 266 -12.02 -12.46 -16.74
C GLU A 266 -12.99 -13.48 -17.36
N ILE A 267 -12.91 -14.77 -17.00
CA ILE A 267 -13.84 -15.81 -17.49
C ILE A 267 -15.30 -15.42 -17.22
N ARG A 268 -15.63 -14.92 -16.03
CA ARG A 268 -17.01 -14.51 -15.71
C ARG A 268 -17.46 -13.26 -16.46
N LEU A 269 -16.57 -12.30 -16.68
CA LEU A 269 -16.87 -11.14 -17.54
C LEU A 269 -17.14 -11.57 -18.98
N ASN A 270 -16.39 -12.54 -19.50
CA ASN A 270 -16.54 -13.09 -20.85
C ASN A 270 -17.94 -13.68 -21.05
N GLN A 271 -18.33 -14.51 -20.10
CA GLN A 271 -19.64 -15.13 -20.05
C GLN A 271 -20.77 -14.09 -19.97
N LYS A 272 -20.57 -12.99 -19.23
CA LYS A 272 -21.53 -11.89 -19.15
C LYS A 272 -21.66 -11.13 -20.46
N VAL A 273 -20.56 -10.86 -21.16
CA VAL A 273 -20.56 -10.19 -22.47
C VAL A 273 -21.26 -11.07 -23.52
N GLU A 274 -21.00 -12.37 -23.55
CA GLU A 274 -21.69 -13.29 -24.46
C GLU A 274 -23.18 -13.37 -24.17
N ARG A 275 -23.59 -13.30 -22.89
CA ARG A 275 -25.01 -13.16 -22.52
C ARG A 275 -25.60 -11.84 -23.04
N MET A 276 -24.89 -10.71 -22.93
CA MET A 276 -25.37 -9.43 -23.47
C MET A 276 -25.64 -9.48 -24.97
N SER A 277 -24.80 -10.22 -25.73
CA SER A 277 -25.02 -10.50 -27.15
C SER A 277 -26.20 -11.45 -27.41
N GLN A 278 -26.99 -11.90 -26.43
CA GLN A 278 -28.19 -12.71 -26.65
C GLN A 278 -29.49 -11.95 -26.35
N TYR A 279 -29.45 -10.95 -25.47
CA TYR A 279 -30.66 -10.31 -24.94
C TYR A 279 -31.12 -9.04 -25.66
N SER A 280 -30.42 -8.55 -26.71
CA SER A 280 -30.80 -7.31 -27.40
C SER A 280 -31.91 -7.52 -28.46
N GLY A 281 -33.03 -8.12 -28.05
CA GLY A 281 -34.31 -7.98 -28.71
C GLY A 281 -35.23 -7.19 -27.80
N SER A 282 -35.35 -5.88 -28.05
CA SER A 282 -36.00 -4.85 -27.21
C SER A 282 -35.09 -4.23 -26.15
N ASP A 283 -34.60 -3.04 -26.49
CA ASP A 283 -34.23 -1.93 -25.60
C ASP A 283 -34.84 -2.05 -24.19
N VAL A 284 -34.03 -2.28 -23.15
CA VAL A 284 -33.67 -1.23 -22.16
C VAL A 284 -32.43 -1.68 -21.35
N LEU A 285 -31.44 -0.80 -21.27
CA LEU A 285 -30.67 -0.58 -20.04
C LEU A 285 -31.64 -0.16 -18.91
N SER A 286 -32.47 -1.08 -18.40
CA SER A 286 -33.21 -0.85 -17.16
C SER A 286 -33.66 -2.15 -16.49
N VAL A 287 -32.79 -2.71 -15.66
CA VAL A 287 -33.21 -3.04 -14.29
C VAL A 287 -32.19 -2.42 -13.37
N ALA A 288 -32.58 -1.28 -12.79
CA ALA A 288 -31.98 -0.78 -11.57
C ALA A 288 -32.29 -1.76 -10.42
N PRO A 289 -31.41 -1.88 -9.41
CA PRO A 289 -31.84 -2.36 -8.11
C PRO A 289 -32.97 -1.44 -7.62
N SER A 290 -34.14 -2.03 -7.38
CA SER A 290 -35.32 -1.50 -6.68
C SER A 290 -35.47 0.03 -6.49
N SER A 291 -36.51 0.57 -7.17
CA SER A 291 -37.40 1.66 -6.75
C SER A 291 -36.82 3.02 -6.31
N SER A 292 -36.87 4.03 -7.19
CA SER A 292 -37.65 5.28 -6.98
C SER A 292 -37.46 6.26 -8.15
N GLY A 293 -38.57 6.72 -8.75
CA GLY A 293 -38.77 7.87 -9.64
C GLY A 293 -37.58 8.39 -10.48
N GLY A 294 -37.55 8.07 -11.77
CA GLY A 294 -36.58 8.62 -12.73
C GLY A 294 -36.95 10.03 -13.21
N TYR A 295 -35.95 10.91 -13.18
CA TYR A 295 -35.98 12.30 -13.66
C TYR A 295 -35.99 12.39 -15.20
N SER A 296 -36.62 13.43 -15.77
CA SER A 296 -36.65 13.70 -17.21
C SER A 296 -35.27 14.05 -17.79
N ASP A 297 -35.03 13.91 -19.11
CA ASP A 297 -33.73 14.22 -19.74
C ASP A 297 -33.21 15.64 -19.47
N SER A 298 -34.11 16.59 -19.26
CA SER A 298 -33.81 17.96 -18.83
C SER A 298 -33.31 18.00 -17.39
N GLU A 299 -33.93 17.24 -16.50
CA GLU A 299 -33.49 17.08 -15.12
C GLU A 299 -32.21 16.25 -15.03
N VAL A 300 -32.03 15.24 -15.87
CA VAL A 300 -30.78 14.46 -15.97
C VAL A 300 -29.64 15.32 -16.49
N ASN A 301 -29.86 16.19 -17.49
CA ASN A 301 -28.83 17.11 -17.97
C ASN A 301 -28.53 18.23 -16.97
N ASN A 302 -29.54 18.73 -16.25
CA ASN A 302 -29.32 19.66 -15.13
C ASN A 302 -28.64 18.96 -13.94
N MET A 303 -28.88 17.67 -13.72
CA MET A 303 -28.20 16.85 -12.72
C MET A 303 -26.80 16.44 -13.18
N LEU A 304 -26.53 16.24 -14.47
CA LEU A 304 -25.20 16.02 -15.03
C LEU A 304 -24.39 17.32 -15.01
N ALA A 305 -25.01 18.46 -15.27
CA ALA A 305 -24.39 19.77 -15.09
C ALA A 305 -24.17 20.09 -13.60
N ALA A 306 -25.06 19.64 -12.71
CA ALA A 306 -24.87 19.74 -11.27
C ALA A 306 -23.87 18.70 -10.71
N LYS A 307 -23.74 17.50 -11.30
CA LYS A 307 -22.80 16.42 -10.92
C LYS A 307 -21.41 16.56 -11.53
N ALA A 308 -21.31 17.12 -12.74
CA ALA A 308 -20.04 17.59 -13.29
C ALA A 308 -19.47 18.75 -12.43
N ASN A 309 -20.31 19.34 -11.57
CA ASN A 309 -19.95 20.34 -10.60
C ASN A 309 -20.22 19.92 -9.14
N ALA A 310 -20.48 18.63 -8.87
CA ALA A 310 -20.62 18.09 -7.52
C ALA A 310 -19.61 16.97 -7.32
N ASN A 311 -18.53 17.35 -6.63
CA ASN A 311 -17.67 16.45 -5.88
C ASN A 311 -18.50 15.30 -5.29
N HIS A 312 -18.24 14.09 -5.76
CA HIS A 312 -18.84 12.87 -5.25
C HIS A 312 -18.37 12.69 -3.79
N LEU A 313 -19.21 13.09 -2.83
CA LEU A 313 -19.04 12.78 -1.42
C LEU A 313 -19.22 11.27 -1.23
N HIS A 314 -18.12 10.56 -0.94
CA HIS A 314 -18.13 9.16 -0.52
C HIS A 314 -18.68 9.08 0.92
N THR A 315 -19.91 8.62 1.08
CA THR A 315 -20.38 8.09 2.37
C THR A 315 -19.85 6.67 2.50
N GLY A 316 -18.68 6.54 3.13
CA GLY A 316 -17.98 5.29 3.30
C GLY A 316 -18.81 4.23 4.01
N ILE A 317 -18.78 3.02 3.47
CA ILE A 317 -18.87 1.71 4.16
C ILE A 317 -18.30 0.70 3.13
N TYR A 318 -17.00 0.43 3.30
CA TYR A 318 -16.16 -0.67 2.81
C TYR A 318 -16.20 -1.07 1.32
N ALA A 319 -15.22 -0.58 0.55
CA ALA A 319 -14.50 -1.37 -0.46
C ALA A 319 -13.19 -0.63 -0.81
N GLU A 320 -12.09 -1.15 -0.30
CA GLU A 320 -10.73 -0.76 -0.69
C GLU A 320 -10.45 -1.38 -2.06
N GLU A 321 -10.32 -0.57 -3.10
CA GLU A 321 -9.38 -0.79 -4.21
C GLU A 321 -9.38 0.46 -5.10
N ASP A 322 -8.20 1.10 -5.14
CA ASP A 322 -7.81 2.28 -5.91
C ASP A 322 -8.40 3.65 -5.53
N HIS A 323 -8.18 4.03 -4.27
CA HIS A 323 -8.18 5.42 -3.91
C HIS A 323 -6.76 5.97 -3.91
N THR A 324 -6.39 6.68 -4.97
CA THR A 324 -5.53 7.85 -4.79
C THR A 324 -6.36 8.87 -4.00
N HIS A 325 -6.41 8.72 -2.67
CA HIS A 325 -7.04 9.70 -1.79
C HIS A 325 -6.17 10.96 -1.83
N ASP A 326 -6.61 11.98 -2.57
CA ASP A 326 -6.08 13.32 -2.36
C ASP A 326 -6.44 13.74 -0.93
N PHE A 327 -5.59 14.56 -0.30
CA PHE A 327 -5.74 15.05 1.06
C PHE A 327 -7.05 15.84 1.29
N LEU A 328 -7.89 16.08 0.29
CA LEU A 328 -9.25 16.67 0.42
C LEU A 328 -10.37 15.62 0.47
N ALA A 329 -10.08 14.36 0.12
CA ALA A 329 -11.05 13.28 0.04
C ALA A 329 -11.26 12.56 1.38
N LEU A 330 -10.43 12.87 2.39
CA LEU A 330 -10.59 12.36 3.74
C LEU A 330 -11.63 13.21 4.48
N THR A 331 -12.62 12.57 5.11
CA THR A 331 -13.74 13.27 5.79
C THR A 331 -13.32 14.21 6.92
N ASP A 332 -12.08 14.09 7.37
CA ASP A 332 -11.45 14.87 8.43
C ASP A 332 -10.51 15.96 7.89
N THR A 333 -10.49 16.26 6.59
CA THR A 333 -9.60 17.26 5.97
C THR A 333 -10.33 18.53 5.54
N PRO A 334 -9.64 19.69 5.43
CA PRO A 334 -10.25 20.91 4.90
C PRO A 334 -10.69 20.75 3.44
N ASP A 335 -11.78 21.42 3.04
CA ASP A 335 -12.48 21.23 1.76
C ASP A 335 -11.89 22.00 0.56
N SER A 336 -10.79 22.75 0.73
CA SER A 336 -10.16 23.51 -0.36
C SER A 336 -8.68 23.84 -0.15
N TYR A 337 -7.88 23.71 -1.21
CA TYR A 337 -6.51 24.24 -1.29
C TYR A 337 -6.43 25.70 -1.74
N LEU A 338 -7.54 26.29 -2.20
CA LEU A 338 -7.54 27.64 -2.78
C LEU A 338 -7.14 28.67 -1.70
N GLY A 339 -6.01 29.36 -1.91
CA GLY A 339 -5.49 30.35 -0.95
C GLY A 339 -4.70 29.75 0.23
N GLN A 340 -4.43 28.43 0.23
CA GLN A 340 -3.70 27.74 1.31
C GLN A 340 -2.22 27.46 0.96
N GLY A 341 -1.71 28.01 -0.15
CA GLY A 341 -0.30 27.90 -0.49
C GLY A 341 0.59 28.39 0.65
N THR A 342 1.71 27.70 0.90
CA THR A 342 2.70 27.94 2.00
C THR A 342 2.26 27.53 3.41
N LYS A 343 1.06 26.98 3.60
CA LYS A 343 0.57 26.43 4.88
C LYS A 343 0.91 24.95 5.02
N VAL A 344 0.86 24.41 6.25
CA VAL A 344 1.00 22.97 6.50
C VAL A 344 -0.30 22.38 7.02
N VAL A 345 -0.49 21.09 6.81
CA VAL A 345 -1.60 20.31 7.36
C VAL A 345 -1.23 19.89 8.79
N ALA A 346 -2.08 20.20 9.76
CA ALA A 346 -1.91 19.84 11.17
C ALA A 346 -3.21 19.26 11.75
N VAL A 347 -3.10 18.45 12.81
CA VAL A 347 -4.27 17.91 13.53
C VAL A 347 -4.84 18.97 14.47
N LYS A 348 -6.16 19.15 14.45
CA LYS A 348 -6.87 20.06 15.36
C LYS A 348 -6.72 19.61 16.81
N PRO A 349 -6.61 20.54 17.76
CA PRO A 349 -6.41 20.21 19.19
C PRO A 349 -7.60 19.47 19.83
N ASP A 350 -8.78 19.54 19.23
CA ASP A 350 -9.98 18.79 19.66
C ASP A 350 -10.10 17.39 19.03
N ALA A 351 -9.07 16.97 18.28
CA ALA A 351 -9.00 15.71 17.54
C ALA A 351 -10.15 15.50 16.53
N SER A 352 -10.84 16.56 16.13
CA SER A 352 -11.97 16.49 15.19
C SER A 352 -11.56 16.40 13.72
N GLY A 353 -10.25 16.55 13.43
CA GLY A 353 -9.69 16.38 12.08
C GLY A 353 -8.43 17.21 11.83
N LEU A 354 -8.12 17.47 10.57
CA LEU A 354 -6.97 18.20 10.05
C LEU A 354 -7.34 19.65 9.67
N GLU A 355 -6.38 20.57 9.74
CA GLU A 355 -6.51 21.98 9.34
C GLU A 355 -5.25 22.51 8.64
N PHE A 356 -5.42 23.51 7.75
CA PHE A 356 -4.30 24.25 7.18
C PHE A 356 -3.87 25.35 8.14
N ILE A 357 -2.78 25.13 8.86
CA ILE A 357 -2.18 26.18 9.68
C ILE A 357 -1.17 26.95 8.86
N THR A 358 -1.23 28.28 8.96
CA THR A 358 -0.13 29.12 8.49
C THR A 358 1.07 28.81 9.38
N VAL A 359 2.00 28.02 8.86
CA VAL A 359 3.33 27.98 9.45
C VAL A 359 4.00 29.26 9.01
N PHE A 360 4.26 30.15 9.97
CA PHE A 360 5.19 31.23 9.75
C PHE A 360 6.59 30.61 9.66
N GLY A 361 6.89 30.03 8.51
CA GLY A 361 8.15 29.38 8.20
C GLY A 361 8.66 29.94 6.89
N GLY A 362 9.70 30.77 6.94
CA GLY A 362 10.48 31.11 5.76
C GLY A 362 11.12 29.85 5.18
N GLY A 363 10.47 29.28 4.17
CA GLY A 363 10.97 28.40 3.11
C GLY A 363 12.03 27.34 3.45
N GLY A 364 11.61 26.07 3.45
CA GLY A 364 12.46 24.96 2.97
C GLY A 364 12.65 23.76 3.91
N GLY A 365 11.75 22.77 3.83
CA GLY A 365 12.08 21.33 3.88
C GLY A 365 12.49 20.68 5.20
N ILE A 366 11.59 19.83 5.70
CA ILE A 366 11.83 18.61 6.53
C ILE A 366 12.33 18.83 7.97
N GLY A 367 11.45 18.46 8.91
CA GLY A 367 11.83 18.05 10.27
C GLY A 367 12.04 19.16 11.29
N VAL A 368 11.13 20.14 11.38
CA VAL A 368 11.14 21.03 12.54
C VAL A 368 10.51 20.28 13.71
N VAL A 369 11.34 19.84 14.64
CA VAL A 369 10.91 19.53 16.00
C VAL A 369 10.28 20.81 16.55
N THR A 370 8.95 20.86 16.60
CA THR A 370 8.18 22.02 17.05
C THR A 370 8.37 22.29 18.54
N GLU A 371 8.82 21.29 19.31
CA GLU A 371 9.02 21.41 20.76
C GLU A 371 10.24 20.59 21.21
N LEU A 372 11.12 21.20 22.03
CA LEU A 372 12.16 20.44 22.73
C LEU A 372 11.49 19.38 23.63
N PRO A 373 12.06 18.18 23.78
CA PRO A 373 11.47 17.14 24.61
C PRO A 373 11.15 17.67 26.03
N ASN A 374 9.93 17.43 26.50
CA ASN A 374 9.48 17.91 27.81
C ASN A 374 10.27 17.28 28.98
N ASN A 375 10.87 16.11 28.76
CA ASN A 375 11.66 15.38 29.76
C ASN A 375 12.87 14.67 29.10
N PRO A 376 13.90 15.42 28.69
CA PRO A 376 15.03 14.87 27.96
C PRO A 376 15.95 14.08 28.91
N THR A 377 16.50 12.96 28.43
CA THR A 377 17.47 12.16 29.19
C THR A 377 18.88 12.71 28.97
N ASN A 378 19.74 12.71 29.99
CA ASN A 378 21.12 13.20 29.86
C ASN A 378 21.86 12.51 28.70
N GLY A 379 22.40 13.29 27.77
CA GLY A 379 23.04 12.82 26.54
C GLY A 379 22.11 12.66 25.34
N GLN A 380 20.80 12.87 25.49
CA GLN A 380 19.84 12.80 24.38
C GLN A 380 20.13 13.91 23.35
N THR A 381 20.30 13.50 22.10
CA THR A 381 20.56 14.40 20.97
C THR A 381 19.30 14.65 20.15
N VAL A 382 19.08 15.90 19.76
CA VAL A 382 18.01 16.35 18.88
C VAL A 382 18.63 17.07 17.69
N PHE A 383 18.18 16.74 16.48
CA PHE A 383 18.58 17.46 15.27
C PHE A 383 17.71 18.70 15.12
N MET A 384 18.35 19.84 14.85
CA MET A 384 17.71 21.14 14.73
C MET A 384 18.13 21.78 13.41
N TYR A 385 17.23 22.53 12.79
CA TYR A 385 17.47 23.15 11.49
C TYR A 385 17.09 24.63 11.53
N ASN A 386 17.89 25.48 10.88
CA ASN A 386 17.46 26.82 10.48
C ASN A 386 17.64 26.98 8.96
N ALA A 387 17.22 28.11 8.41
CA ALA A 387 17.21 28.38 6.97
C ALA A 387 18.58 28.26 6.25
N SER A 388 19.68 28.15 6.97
CA SER A 388 21.04 28.10 6.37
C SER A 388 21.92 26.98 6.92
N TYR A 389 21.52 26.32 8.01
CA TYR A 389 22.41 25.47 8.80
C TYR A 389 21.66 24.38 9.55
N GLN A 390 22.28 23.19 9.64
CA GLN A 390 21.84 22.09 10.48
C GLN A 390 22.65 22.06 11.76
N TYR A 391 22.00 21.80 12.90
CA TYR A 391 22.61 21.74 14.21
C TYR A 391 22.24 20.44 14.95
N LEU A 392 23.15 19.98 15.80
CA LEU A 392 22.94 18.96 16.81
C LEU A 392 22.79 19.63 18.18
N ALA A 393 21.67 19.41 18.86
CA ALA A 393 21.47 19.80 20.23
C ALA A 393 21.53 18.60 21.16
N THR A 394 22.54 18.55 22.01
CA THR A 394 22.69 17.48 23.00
C THR A 394 22.28 17.98 24.37
N TYR A 395 21.33 17.31 25.01
CA TYR A 395 20.91 17.63 26.36
C TYR A 395 21.97 17.22 27.39
N TYR A 396 22.29 18.12 28.31
CA TYR A 396 23.20 17.85 29.42
C TYR A 396 22.62 18.34 30.75
N GLY A 397 22.51 17.41 31.72
CA GLY A 397 22.27 17.72 33.13
C GLY A 397 21.10 16.96 33.77
N PRO A 398 21.18 16.59 35.06
CA PRO A 398 20.06 16.00 35.79
C PRO A 398 19.12 17.02 36.47
N THR A 399 19.46 18.32 36.52
CA THR A 399 18.70 19.31 37.34
C THR A 399 18.61 20.73 36.80
N ALA A 400 19.35 21.08 35.75
CA ALA A 400 19.17 22.35 35.06
C ALA A 400 19.20 22.04 33.56
N LYS A 401 18.13 22.41 32.87
CA LYS A 401 17.82 21.95 31.52
C LYS A 401 18.74 22.64 30.51
N TRP A 402 19.86 22.05 30.08
CA TRP A 402 20.78 22.73 29.14
C TRP A 402 20.98 21.95 27.86
N TYR A 403 21.14 22.66 26.75
CA TYR A 403 21.45 22.09 25.44
C TYR A 403 22.79 22.63 24.92
N ARG A 404 23.67 21.70 24.54
CA ARG A 404 24.89 22.00 23.77
C ARG A 404 24.57 21.93 22.29
N ILE A 405 24.82 23.02 21.56
CA ILE A 405 24.55 23.09 20.12
C ILE A 405 25.85 22.91 19.33
N SER A 406 25.82 22.17 18.22
CA SER A 406 26.95 21.99 17.31
C SER A 406 26.48 22.04 15.87
N LEU A 407 27.18 22.76 14.99
CA LEU A 407 26.84 22.78 13.56
C LEU A 407 27.21 21.42 12.93
N VAL A 408 26.28 20.83 12.19
CA VAL A 408 26.51 19.57 11.49
C VAL A 408 27.39 19.83 10.27
N GLY A 409 28.52 19.12 10.20
CA GLY A 409 29.49 19.23 9.10
C GLY A 409 30.64 20.23 9.34
N SER A 410 30.71 20.92 10.49
CA SER A 410 31.92 21.70 10.84
C SER A 410 32.93 20.85 11.63
N ASN A 411 34.20 20.92 11.24
CA ASN A 411 35.33 20.37 12.03
C ASN A 411 35.70 21.24 13.23
N TYR A 412 34.96 22.33 13.48
CA TYR A 412 35.16 23.25 14.60
C TYR A 412 33.93 23.22 15.52
N PRO A 413 34.06 22.77 16.77
CA PRO A 413 32.96 22.67 17.71
C PRO A 413 32.73 24.04 18.36
N TRP A 414 32.03 24.95 17.68
CA TRP A 414 31.51 26.15 18.34
C TRP A 414 30.34 25.75 19.23
N ALA A 415 30.67 25.21 20.40
CA ALA A 415 29.72 24.68 21.37
C ALA A 415 29.13 25.82 22.21
N ASN A 416 28.13 26.51 21.67
CA ASN A 416 27.33 27.42 22.48
C ASN A 416 26.34 26.59 23.32
N VAL A 417 26.20 26.94 24.61
CA VAL A 417 25.32 26.25 25.56
C VAL A 417 24.17 27.18 25.93
N TYR A 418 22.93 26.73 25.70
CA TYR A 418 21.72 27.54 25.92
C TYR A 418 20.79 26.91 26.98
N LYS A 419 20.12 27.75 27.77
CA LYS A 419 18.91 27.36 28.52
C LYS A 419 17.76 27.08 27.53
N PRO A 420 16.73 26.29 27.89
CA PRO A 420 15.68 25.89 26.95
C PRO A 420 14.84 27.09 26.53
N GLU A 421 14.56 28.04 27.44
CA GLU A 421 13.81 29.26 27.11
C GLU A 421 14.62 30.20 26.20
N ALA A 422 15.95 30.27 26.37
CA ALA A 422 16.82 31.08 25.51
C ALA A 422 17.00 30.45 24.12
N LEU A 423 17.06 29.11 24.04
CA LEU A 423 17.07 28.36 22.79
C LEU A 423 15.74 28.54 22.05
N TYR A 424 14.61 28.42 22.75
CA TYR A 424 13.28 28.65 22.17
C TYR A 424 13.14 30.06 21.57
N ASN A 425 13.62 31.12 22.24
CA ASN A 425 13.52 32.47 21.71
C ASN A 425 14.53 32.79 20.59
N LEU A 426 15.70 32.15 20.56
CA LEU A 426 16.63 32.21 19.42
C LEU A 426 16.02 31.60 18.15
N LEU A 427 15.19 30.56 18.32
CA LEU A 427 14.56 29.85 17.22
C LEU A 427 13.17 30.39 16.83
N PHE A 428 12.42 31.00 17.76
CA PHE A 428 10.97 31.26 17.59
C PHE A 428 10.44 32.61 18.15
N GLY A 429 11.28 33.51 18.67
CA GLY A 429 10.83 34.75 19.33
C GLY A 429 10.61 35.97 18.40
N ASP A 430 9.64 36.83 18.74
CA ASP A 430 9.46 38.19 18.21
C ASP A 430 10.77 38.99 18.35
N ALA A 431 11.28 39.53 17.24
CA ALA A 431 12.52 40.31 17.17
C ALA A 431 12.58 41.53 18.12
N THR A 432 11.46 41.90 18.76
CA THR A 432 11.37 42.99 19.73
C THR A 432 11.46 42.57 21.20
N LYS A 433 11.36 41.28 21.54
CA LYS A 433 11.67 40.78 22.89
C LYS A 433 13.14 40.40 22.96
N SER A 434 13.99 41.38 23.28
CA SER A 434 15.38 41.13 23.66
C SER A 434 15.44 40.23 24.89
N ILE A 435 15.57 38.92 24.66
CA ILE A 435 16.31 38.08 25.59
C ILE A 435 17.76 38.23 25.19
N VAL A 436 18.55 38.65 26.16
CA VAL A 436 20.00 38.69 26.14
C VAL A 436 20.45 37.34 25.62
N ALA A 437 20.74 37.27 24.32
CA ALA A 437 21.76 36.37 23.86
C ALA A 437 22.89 36.61 24.84
N VAL A 438 23.39 35.55 25.48
CA VAL A 438 24.80 35.57 25.82
C VAL A 438 25.51 35.43 24.47
N THR A 439 25.35 36.46 23.62
CA THR A 439 26.47 37.08 22.95
C THR A 439 27.46 37.21 24.09
N VAL A 440 28.40 36.27 24.15
CA VAL A 440 29.73 36.61 24.59
C VAL A 440 30.01 37.82 23.72
N SER A 441 29.82 39.04 24.28
CA SER A 441 29.86 40.25 23.46
C SER A 441 31.13 40.12 22.64
N THR A 442 31.13 40.64 21.42
CA THR A 442 32.35 40.68 20.60
C THR A 442 33.57 41.29 21.34
N ASP A 443 33.36 41.82 22.56
CA ASP A 443 34.33 42.41 23.47
C ASP A 443 34.86 41.42 24.54
N PHE A 444 34.28 40.23 24.69
CA PHE A 444 34.84 39.15 25.51
C PHE A 444 35.72 38.27 24.63
N ASN A 445 37.04 38.52 24.64
CA ASN A 445 37.99 37.52 24.15
C ASN A 445 37.73 36.21 24.91
N THR A 446 37.23 35.19 24.22
CA THR A 446 36.70 33.99 24.87
C THR A 446 37.80 33.07 25.40
N ALA A 447 39.07 33.34 25.08
CA ALA A 447 40.17 32.50 25.48
C ALA A 447 41.43 33.31 25.86
N LEU A 448 42.07 32.87 26.95
CA LEU A 448 43.43 33.20 27.30
C LEU A 448 44.34 32.09 26.80
N ARG A 449 45.01 32.33 25.66
CA ARG A 449 45.97 31.38 25.08
C ARG A 449 47.38 31.93 25.12
N ILE A 450 48.34 31.07 25.47
CA ILE A 450 49.77 31.37 25.43
C ILE A 450 50.44 30.27 24.60
N LYS A 451 51.35 30.67 23.72
CA LYS A 451 52.15 29.76 22.88
C LYS A 451 53.62 30.02 23.15
N GLY A 452 54.42 28.97 23.21
CA GLY A 452 55.84 29.00 23.52
C GLY A 452 56.13 28.76 25.00
N ALA A 453 57.32 28.24 25.28
CA ALA A 453 57.88 27.94 26.61
C ALA A 453 58.29 29.21 27.40
N THR A 454 57.40 30.21 27.46
CA THR A 454 57.65 31.48 28.15
C THR A 454 56.86 31.53 29.45
N ASN A 455 57.54 31.69 30.59
CA ASN A 455 56.90 31.88 31.88
C ASN A 455 56.14 33.21 31.89
N THR A 456 54.81 33.16 31.80
CA THR A 456 53.96 34.35 31.61
C THR A 456 52.60 34.11 32.23
N THR A 457 52.03 35.15 32.82
CA THR A 457 50.63 35.17 33.27
C THR A 457 49.85 36.14 32.40
N LYS A 458 48.70 35.69 31.89
CA LYS A 458 47.71 36.56 31.23
C LYS A 458 46.42 36.58 32.03
N GLN A 459 45.70 37.68 31.92
CA GLN A 459 44.39 37.83 32.54
C GLN A 459 43.43 38.55 31.60
N LEU A 460 42.16 38.22 31.73
CA LEU A 460 41.04 38.95 31.14
C LEU A 460 40.10 39.33 32.27
N THR A 461 39.68 40.58 32.28
CA THR A 461 38.77 41.13 33.28
C THR A 461 37.63 41.80 32.54
N TRP A 462 36.42 41.54 33.02
CA TRP A 462 35.19 42.11 32.52
C TRP A 462 34.37 42.68 33.65
N THR A 463 33.62 43.72 33.34
CA THR A 463 32.67 44.34 34.25
C THR A 463 31.29 44.22 33.66
N PHE A 464 30.32 43.79 34.46
CA PHE A 464 28.93 43.61 34.03
C PHE A 464 27.97 44.06 35.13
N THR A 465 26.71 44.29 34.79
CA THR A 465 25.67 44.66 35.75
C THR A 465 24.62 43.55 35.77
N SER A 466 24.18 43.12 36.94
CA SER A 466 23.19 42.03 37.10
C SER A 466 22.12 42.33 38.14
N GLY A 467 20.99 41.64 38.03
CA GLY A 467 20.02 41.54 39.12
C GLY A 467 20.58 40.69 40.28
N ALA A 468 19.82 40.60 41.38
CA ALA A 468 20.15 39.66 42.45
C ALA A 468 19.77 38.23 42.02
N GLY A 469 20.70 37.28 42.10
CA GLY A 469 20.47 35.88 41.72
C GLY A 469 21.75 35.11 41.40
N ASP A 470 21.62 33.89 40.90
CA ASP A 470 22.77 33.00 40.66
C ASP A 470 23.46 33.25 39.32
N PHE A 471 24.70 33.71 39.39
CA PHE A 471 25.60 33.75 38.25
C PHE A 471 26.26 32.38 38.04
N GLY A 472 26.41 31.98 36.78
CA GLY A 472 27.04 30.73 36.39
C GLY A 472 28.06 30.93 35.27
N ILE A 473 29.13 30.14 35.25
CA ILE A 473 30.14 30.19 34.20
C ILE A 473 30.68 28.79 33.89
N TRP A 474 30.85 28.50 32.61
CA TRP A 474 31.49 27.29 32.10
C TRP A 474 32.86 27.61 31.51
N VAL A 475 33.88 26.94 32.03
CA VAL A 475 35.27 27.18 31.65
C VAL A 475 35.98 25.87 31.32
N GLY A 476 36.75 25.88 30.25
CA GLY A 476 37.71 24.85 29.87
C GLY A 476 39.13 25.27 30.19
N CYS A 477 39.97 24.28 30.46
CA CYS A 477 41.40 24.45 30.61
C CYS A 477 42.08 23.38 29.76
N GLU A 478 43.01 23.77 28.92
CA GLU A 478 43.82 22.87 28.13
C GLU A 478 45.26 23.13 28.52
N THR A 479 45.83 22.22 29.32
CA THR A 479 47.25 22.27 29.67
C THR A 479 47.87 20.88 29.64
N GLU A 480 49.19 20.85 29.50
CA GLU A 480 49.99 19.63 29.50
C GLU A 480 49.84 18.82 30.81
N SER A 481 49.58 19.48 31.94
CA SER A 481 49.41 18.84 33.25
C SER A 481 48.82 19.79 34.31
N THR A 482 48.23 19.21 35.36
CA THR A 482 47.64 19.92 36.52
C THR A 482 48.65 20.68 37.39
N ASN A 483 49.95 20.37 37.23
CA ASN A 483 51.00 20.86 38.13
C ASN A 483 51.84 22.01 37.58
N TYR A 484 51.95 22.13 36.26
CA TYR A 484 52.88 23.06 35.59
C TYR A 484 52.18 24.34 35.12
N ASP A 485 51.05 24.17 34.44
CA ASP A 485 50.24 25.27 33.93
C ASP A 485 48.86 25.27 34.59
N TRP A 486 48.36 26.45 34.95
CA TRP A 486 47.07 26.55 35.60
C TRP A 486 46.40 27.91 35.45
N GLY A 487 45.12 27.97 35.79
CA GLY A 487 44.44 29.23 35.96
C GLY A 487 43.28 29.18 36.95
N TYR A 488 42.60 30.32 37.04
CA TYR A 488 41.59 30.63 38.05
C TYR A 488 40.48 31.49 37.45
N VAL A 489 39.31 31.40 38.06
CA VAL A 489 38.13 32.20 37.76
C VAL A 489 37.74 32.96 39.02
N TYR A 490 37.63 34.28 38.91
CA TYR A 490 37.26 35.17 39.98
C TYR A 490 35.97 35.90 39.63
N ILE A 491 35.07 36.03 40.61
CA ILE A 491 33.89 36.89 40.53
C ILE A 491 33.91 37.87 41.70
N ASP A 492 33.90 39.17 41.43
CA ASP A 492 34.14 40.25 42.39
C ASP A 492 35.43 40.01 43.19
N ASP A 493 36.50 39.65 42.48
CA ASP A 493 37.81 39.29 43.01
C ASP A 493 37.85 38.08 43.98
N VAL A 494 36.74 37.35 44.12
CA VAL A 494 36.68 36.08 44.87
C VAL A 494 36.87 34.90 43.94
N ASP A 495 37.85 34.03 44.22
CA ASP A 495 38.07 32.78 43.47
C ASP A 495 36.88 31.83 43.65
N VAL A 496 36.29 31.40 42.54
CA VAL A 496 35.17 30.46 42.51
C VAL A 496 35.53 29.11 41.91
N SER A 497 36.73 28.96 41.36
CA SER A 497 37.14 27.73 40.66
C SER A 497 38.17 26.89 41.40
N GLY A 498 39.01 27.52 42.23
CA GLY A 498 40.27 26.93 42.67
C GLY A 498 41.22 26.72 41.48
N LYS A 499 42.36 26.05 41.72
CA LYS A 499 43.38 25.81 40.69
C LYS A 499 42.84 24.90 39.59
N LEU A 500 42.77 25.41 38.35
CA LEU A 500 42.40 24.66 37.16
C LEU A 500 43.63 24.33 36.32
N GLY A 501 43.96 23.05 36.17
CA GLY A 501 45.02 22.57 35.29
C GLY A 501 44.71 21.19 34.73
N GLY A 502 45.53 20.71 33.80
CA GLY A 502 45.28 19.54 32.95
C GLY A 502 44.21 19.81 31.89
N THR A 503 43.86 18.78 31.11
CA THR A 503 42.76 18.86 30.13
C THR A 503 41.40 18.78 30.85
N VAL A 504 40.81 19.94 31.10
CA VAL A 504 39.44 20.10 31.60
C VAL A 504 38.57 20.54 30.44
N VAL A 505 37.79 19.59 29.90
CA VAL A 505 36.96 19.81 28.71
C VAL A 505 35.86 20.87 28.94
N SER A 506 35.24 20.90 30.12
CA SER A 506 34.30 21.96 30.53
C SER A 506 33.92 21.77 32.01
N ARG A 507 34.01 22.83 32.83
CA ARG A 507 33.61 22.80 34.25
C ARG A 507 32.76 24.02 34.60
N TYR A 508 31.70 23.76 35.37
CA TYR A 508 30.76 24.79 35.83
C TYR A 508 31.16 25.35 37.19
N PHE A 509 31.03 26.66 37.32
CA PHE A 509 31.18 27.40 38.57
C PHE A 509 30.01 28.37 38.72
N SER A 510 29.61 28.65 39.95
CA SER A 510 28.51 29.57 40.22
C SER A 510 28.74 30.39 41.47
N LYS A 511 28.15 31.59 41.50
CA LYS A 511 28.15 32.49 42.65
C LYS A 511 26.83 33.26 42.67
N THR A 512 26.19 33.34 43.83
CA THR A 512 25.02 34.21 44.01
C THR A 512 25.48 35.66 44.07
N LEU A 513 24.93 36.51 43.20
CA LEU A 513 25.22 37.94 43.10
C LEU A 513 24.12 38.78 43.74
N THR A 514 24.52 39.93 44.26
CA THR A 514 23.59 41.01 44.64
C THR A 514 23.18 41.80 43.39
N ALA A 515 22.15 42.63 43.47
CA ALA A 515 21.85 43.54 42.37
C ALA A 515 22.91 44.65 42.31
N GLY A 516 23.55 44.85 41.15
CA GLY A 516 24.60 45.86 41.00
C GLY A 516 25.63 45.56 39.92
N SER A 517 26.76 46.26 40.00
CA SER A 517 27.90 46.04 39.10
C SER A 517 28.87 45.04 39.70
N HIS A 518 29.32 44.11 38.87
CA HIS A 518 30.15 42.96 39.22
C HIS A 518 31.34 42.84 38.28
N THR A 519 32.37 42.12 38.73
CA THR A 519 33.55 41.83 37.92
C THR A 519 33.73 40.32 37.70
N LEU A 520 34.04 39.92 36.48
CA LEU A 520 34.50 38.57 36.15
C LEU A 520 35.94 38.66 35.71
N LYS A 521 36.83 37.88 36.31
CA LYS A 521 38.24 37.84 35.94
C LYS A 521 38.70 36.40 35.77
N ILE A 522 39.43 36.14 34.70
CA ILE A 522 40.05 34.84 34.43
C ILE A 522 41.55 35.06 34.28
N THR A 523 42.32 34.19 34.89
CA THR A 523 43.79 34.22 34.81
C THR A 523 44.30 32.90 34.31
N TYR A 524 45.35 32.93 33.49
CA TYR A 524 46.08 31.74 33.08
C TYR A 524 47.58 32.00 33.20
N ARG A 525 48.29 31.07 33.83
CA ARG A 525 49.74 31.10 34.05
C ARG A 525 50.38 29.92 33.34
N LYS A 526 51.41 30.23 32.54
CA LYS A 526 52.33 29.26 31.95
C LYS A 526 53.66 29.30 32.70
N ASP A 527 54.25 28.15 33.02
CA ASP A 527 55.50 28.07 33.81
C ASP A 527 56.78 28.08 32.96
N GLY A 528 56.65 27.84 31.66
CA GLY A 528 57.75 27.82 30.69
C GLY A 528 58.33 26.44 30.38
N SER A 529 57.63 25.34 30.72
CA SER A 529 57.94 24.01 30.17
C SER A 529 57.68 23.95 28.65
N GLY A 530 58.32 23.00 27.96
CA GLY A 530 58.30 22.90 26.48
C GLY A 530 56.96 22.37 25.92
N ASP A 531 56.51 22.93 24.79
CA ASP A 531 55.14 22.74 24.28
C ASP A 531 54.93 21.56 23.32
N VAL A 532 53.71 20.99 23.36
CA VAL A 532 53.03 20.39 22.20
C VAL A 532 51.62 20.99 22.04
N GLY A 533 51.49 22.25 21.62
CA GLY A 533 50.18 22.81 21.26
C GLY A 533 49.91 24.25 21.72
N TYR A 534 48.63 24.63 21.77
CA TYR A 534 48.16 25.85 22.43
C TYR A 534 47.69 25.47 23.84
N ASP A 535 48.29 26.05 24.87
CA ASP A 535 47.82 25.91 26.24
C ASP A 535 47.06 27.16 26.66
N GLY A 536 45.98 26.97 27.42
CA GLY A 536 45.16 28.10 27.83
C GLY A 536 43.86 27.75 28.52
N MET A 537 43.14 28.81 28.85
CA MET A 537 41.78 28.73 29.38
C MET A 537 40.79 29.36 28.43
N GLN A 538 39.60 28.77 28.35
CA GLN A 538 38.53 29.24 27.49
C GLN A 538 37.20 29.29 28.24
N VAL A 539 36.47 30.38 28.07
CA VAL A 539 35.08 30.51 28.51
C VAL A 539 34.19 29.96 27.42
N TYR A 540 33.35 29.01 27.78
CA TYR A 540 32.35 28.44 26.88
C TYR A 540 30.99 29.12 27.01
N ALA A 541 30.61 29.49 28.24
CA ALA A 541 29.34 30.15 28.49
C ALA A 541 29.35 30.91 29.82
N VAL A 542 28.55 31.96 29.92
CA VAL A 542 28.29 32.73 31.14
C VAL A 542 26.77 32.87 31.28
N SER A 543 26.23 32.81 32.49
CA SER A 543 24.83 33.08 32.83
C SER A 543 24.81 34.19 33.86
N VAL A 544 24.19 35.30 33.53
CA VAL A 544 24.02 36.45 34.43
C VAL A 544 22.57 36.49 34.91
N PRO A 545 22.31 36.74 36.21
CA PRO A 545 20.96 36.87 36.76
C PRO A 545 20.12 38.00 36.17
#